data_AF-A0A8H7W496-F1
#
_entry.id   AF-A0A8H7W496-F1
#
_cell.length_a   1.000
_cell.length_b   1.000
_cell.length_c   1.000
_cell.angle_alpha   90.00
_cell.angle_beta   90.00
_cell.angle_gamma   90.00
#
_symmetry.space_group_name_H-M   'P 1'
#
loop_
_entity.id
_entity.type
_entity.pdbx_description
1 polymer ?
#
loop_
_entity_poly.entity_id
_entity_poly.type
_entity_poly.pdbx_seq_one_letter_code
_entity_poly.pdbx_strand_id
1 'polypeptide(L)'
;MPYDYRAIVTLGPDLAKDRLAQACNRLRELGHVQSVVFCAPLEVRSKLLECSGMKDASLLDVEDVLFWTMRNSWEFTKKDMPLWATQGIRHYRRRAACDYTDMVPRIPIGIFEPEALTLDERYGLDRVSAEEGIGCRNRIQAETDLARTELSSIRVKCREFGLKSFGDADLHEETERELHPENEREQQVEAPTPNKPYKHVLHEDIRQLVLTGKLASRDGVEKAFRVFDLTRAREQLNADDWPDILLMTHDFAATVLVPEIYNEGNKD
;
A
#
# COMPACT_ATOMS: atom_id res chain seq x y z
N MET A 1 0.64 -9.53 -30.81
CA MET A 1 1.27 -10.50 -29.90
C MET A 1 1.38 -11.83 -30.62
N PRO A 2 2.36 -12.71 -30.30
CA PRO A 2 2.46 -14.04 -30.91
C PRO A 2 1.18 -14.87 -30.67
N TYR A 3 0.88 -15.80 -31.58
CA TYR A 3 -0.38 -16.55 -31.61
C TYR A 3 -0.57 -17.58 -30.47
N ASP A 4 0.47 -17.84 -29.66
CA ASP A 4 0.46 -18.87 -28.61
C ASP A 4 0.79 -18.32 -27.20
N TYR A 5 0.36 -17.09 -26.89
CA TYR A 5 0.64 -16.51 -25.58
C TYR A 5 -0.23 -17.12 -24.48
N ARG A 6 0.40 -17.59 -23.40
CA ARG A 6 -0.28 -18.08 -22.19
C ARG A 6 -0.21 -17.04 -21.08
N ALA A 7 -1.36 -16.55 -20.66
CA ALA A 7 -1.47 -15.71 -19.48
C ALA A 7 -1.50 -16.60 -18.23
N ILE A 8 -0.89 -16.13 -17.15
CA ILE A 8 -0.94 -16.81 -15.85
C ILE A 8 -1.90 -16.05 -14.96
N VAL A 9 -2.84 -16.78 -14.36
CA VAL A 9 -3.73 -16.28 -13.32
C VAL A 9 -3.37 -16.94 -12.00
N THR A 10 -2.87 -16.14 -11.07
CA THR A 10 -2.47 -16.61 -9.74
C THR A 10 -3.68 -16.68 -8.82
N LEU A 11 -3.91 -17.85 -8.23
CA LEU A 11 -4.99 -18.08 -7.27
C LEU A 11 -4.50 -17.76 -5.85
N GLY A 12 -5.02 -16.69 -5.25
CA GLY A 12 -4.77 -16.34 -3.85
C GLY A 12 -5.72 -17.05 -2.89
N PRO A 13 -5.41 -17.10 -1.58
CA PRO A 13 -6.36 -17.55 -0.58
C PRO A 13 -7.62 -16.68 -0.61
N ASP A 14 -8.78 -17.32 -0.46
CA ASP A 14 -10.10 -16.71 -0.42
C ASP A 14 -10.41 -15.82 -1.64
N LEU A 15 -10.01 -16.28 -2.82
CA LEU A 15 -10.36 -15.63 -4.07
C LEU A 15 -11.87 -15.80 -4.36
N ALA A 16 -12.56 -14.68 -4.50
CA ALA A 16 -13.97 -14.61 -4.89
C ALA A 16 -14.14 -14.64 -6.42
N LYS A 17 -15.31 -15.11 -6.88
CA LYS A 17 -15.68 -15.19 -8.30
C LYS A 17 -15.46 -13.87 -9.03
N ASP A 18 -15.89 -12.76 -8.45
CA ASP A 18 -15.84 -11.44 -9.11
C ASP A 18 -14.41 -10.93 -9.28
N ARG A 19 -13.52 -11.20 -8.31
CA ARG A 19 -12.09 -10.86 -8.44
C ARG A 19 -11.40 -11.71 -9.51
N LEU A 20 -11.73 -13.00 -9.56
CA LEU A 20 -11.25 -13.88 -10.63
C LEU A 20 -11.73 -13.38 -12.00
N ALA A 21 -13.03 -13.10 -12.13
CA ALA A 21 -13.61 -12.58 -13.37
C ALA A 21 -13.00 -11.23 -13.76
N GLN A 22 -12.78 -10.33 -12.80
CA GLN A 22 -12.13 -9.04 -13.06
C GLN A 22 -10.69 -9.21 -13.54
N ALA A 23 -9.93 -10.17 -12.98
CA ALA A 23 -8.58 -10.48 -13.44
C ALA A 23 -8.60 -11.06 -14.87
N CYS A 24 -9.49 -12.01 -15.14
CA CYS A 24 -9.62 -12.62 -16.47
C CYS A 24 -10.12 -11.62 -17.51
N ASN A 25 -11.06 -10.73 -17.19
CA ASN A 25 -11.59 -9.71 -18.10
C ASN A 25 -10.55 -8.63 -18.46
N ARG A 26 -9.45 -8.51 -17.71
CA ARG A 26 -8.32 -7.65 -18.09
C ARG A 26 -7.49 -8.28 -19.23
N LEU A 27 -7.60 -9.59 -19.44
CA LEU A 27 -6.96 -10.27 -20.57
C LEU A 27 -7.79 -10.01 -21.83
N ARG A 28 -7.13 -9.48 -22.87
CA ARG A 28 -7.78 -9.19 -24.15
C ARG A 28 -7.74 -10.44 -25.03
N GLU A 29 -8.84 -10.75 -25.71
CA GLU A 29 -8.97 -11.88 -26.65
C GLU A 29 -8.76 -13.27 -26.02
N LEU A 30 -9.18 -13.43 -24.76
CA LEU A 30 -9.23 -14.72 -24.08
C LEU A 30 -10.13 -15.70 -24.84
N GLY A 31 -9.58 -16.85 -25.23
CA GLY A 31 -10.31 -17.89 -25.98
C GLY A 31 -10.20 -17.80 -27.51
N HIS A 32 -9.62 -16.71 -28.06
CA HIS A 32 -9.31 -16.59 -29.48
C HIS A 32 -7.83 -16.84 -29.79
N VAL A 33 -6.94 -16.02 -29.21
CA VAL A 33 -5.49 -16.10 -29.44
C VAL A 33 -4.72 -16.36 -28.13
N GLN A 34 -5.36 -16.14 -26.99
CA GLN A 34 -4.73 -16.29 -25.67
C GLN A 34 -5.37 -17.42 -24.88
N SER A 35 -4.53 -18.18 -24.17
CA SER A 35 -4.95 -19.20 -23.21
C SER A 35 -4.52 -18.82 -21.79
N VAL A 36 -5.17 -19.40 -20.78
CA VAL A 36 -4.91 -19.12 -19.36
C VAL A 36 -4.40 -20.36 -18.65
N VAL A 37 -3.40 -20.17 -17.80
CA VAL A 37 -2.91 -21.17 -16.87
C VAL A 37 -3.16 -20.66 -15.45
N PHE A 38 -3.82 -21.48 -14.63
CA PHE A 38 -4.01 -21.18 -13.22
C PHE A 38 -2.81 -21.67 -12.41
N CYS A 39 -2.27 -20.80 -11.56
CA CYS A 39 -1.19 -21.15 -10.63
C CYS A 39 -1.67 -20.93 -9.20
N ALA A 40 -1.68 -21.99 -8.39
CA ALA A 40 -2.11 -21.96 -7.00
C ALA A 40 -0.96 -22.35 -6.06
N PRO A 41 -0.79 -21.67 -4.90
CA PRO A 41 0.04 -22.16 -3.81
C PRO A 41 -0.55 -23.44 -3.21
N LEU A 42 0.28 -24.18 -2.44
CA LEU A 42 -0.11 -25.48 -1.88
C LEU A 42 -1.38 -25.39 -1.02
N GLU A 43 -1.56 -24.30 -0.27
CA GLU A 43 -2.75 -24.06 0.56
C GLU A 43 -4.05 -24.02 -0.25
N VAL A 44 -4.05 -23.28 -1.37
CA VAL A 44 -5.21 -23.17 -2.26
C VAL A 44 -5.47 -24.50 -2.96
N ARG A 45 -4.41 -25.22 -3.34
CA ARG A 45 -4.52 -26.57 -3.91
C ARG A 45 -5.18 -27.55 -2.94
N SER A 46 -4.85 -27.51 -1.65
CA SER A 46 -5.51 -28.33 -0.62
C SER A 46 -7.00 -27.97 -0.49
N LYS A 47 -7.34 -26.66 -0.43
CA LYS A 47 -8.73 -26.21 -0.39
C LYS A 47 -9.54 -26.62 -1.63
N LEU A 48 -8.91 -26.60 -2.82
CA LEU A 48 -9.53 -27.06 -4.07
C LEU A 48 -9.85 -28.55 -4.01
N LEU A 49 -8.91 -29.38 -3.53
CA LEU A 49 -9.12 -30.82 -3.34
C LEU A 49 -10.23 -31.13 -2.34
N GLU A 50 -10.27 -30.40 -1.22
CA GLU A 50 -11.36 -30.52 -0.24
C GLU A 50 -12.73 -30.17 -0.84
N CYS A 51 -12.79 -29.17 -1.72
CA CYS A 51 -14.04 -28.75 -2.36
C CYS A 51 -14.49 -29.72 -3.48
N SER A 52 -13.55 -30.26 -4.25
CA SER A 52 -13.81 -31.20 -5.36
C SER A 52 -13.97 -32.65 -4.87
N GLY A 53 -13.52 -32.97 -3.64
CA GLY A 53 -13.55 -34.32 -3.08
C GLY A 53 -12.51 -35.27 -3.69
N MET A 54 -11.57 -34.75 -4.47
CA MET A 54 -10.52 -35.53 -5.13
C MET A 54 -9.27 -35.63 -4.26
N LYS A 55 -8.51 -36.73 -4.43
CA LYS A 55 -7.24 -36.95 -3.71
C LYS A 55 -6.01 -36.48 -4.51
N ASP A 56 -6.12 -36.44 -5.83
CA ASP A 56 -5.02 -36.12 -6.73
C ASP A 56 -5.26 -34.79 -7.43
N ALA A 57 -4.31 -33.87 -7.31
CA ALA A 57 -4.46 -32.55 -7.92
C ALA A 57 -4.15 -32.50 -9.42
N SER A 58 -3.66 -33.60 -9.99
CA SER A 58 -3.51 -33.75 -11.43
C SER A 58 -4.84 -33.93 -12.16
N LEU A 59 -5.91 -34.18 -11.41
CA LEU A 59 -7.27 -34.33 -11.94
C LEU A 59 -8.10 -33.05 -11.83
N LEU A 60 -7.56 -31.98 -11.21
CA LEU A 60 -8.27 -30.71 -11.07
C LEU A 60 -8.47 -30.06 -12.43
N ASP A 61 -9.71 -29.77 -12.76
CA ASP A 61 -10.07 -29.04 -13.96
C ASP A 61 -10.36 -27.56 -13.66
N VAL A 62 -10.48 -26.75 -14.71
CA VAL A 62 -10.90 -25.35 -14.61
C VAL A 62 -12.29 -25.23 -13.98
N GLU A 63 -13.17 -26.22 -14.19
CA GLU A 63 -14.49 -26.26 -13.56
C GLU A 63 -14.40 -26.31 -12.02
N ASP A 64 -13.46 -27.07 -11.46
CA ASP A 64 -13.25 -27.15 -10.00
C ASP A 64 -12.81 -25.80 -9.43
N VAL A 65 -11.94 -25.08 -10.16
CA VAL A 65 -11.48 -23.74 -9.77
C VAL A 65 -12.65 -22.76 -9.78
N LEU A 66 -13.49 -22.81 -10.81
CA LEU A 66 -14.69 -21.96 -10.88
C LEU A 66 -15.66 -22.29 -9.75
N PHE A 67 -15.94 -23.57 -9.50
CA PHE A 67 -16.80 -24.00 -8.41
C PHE A 67 -16.28 -23.54 -7.04
N TRP A 68 -14.98 -23.69 -6.79
CA TRP A 68 -14.33 -23.21 -5.57
C TRP A 68 -14.47 -21.69 -5.39
N THR A 69 -14.22 -20.89 -6.44
CA THR A 69 -14.39 -19.42 -6.33
C THR A 69 -15.84 -19.01 -6.10
N MET A 70 -16.82 -19.73 -6.68
CA MET A 70 -18.24 -19.49 -6.43
C MET A 70 -18.62 -19.84 -4.98
N ARG A 71 -18.11 -20.97 -4.48
CA ARG A 71 -18.30 -21.37 -3.07
C ARG A 71 -17.71 -20.33 -2.12
N ASN A 72 -16.50 -19.84 -2.40
CA ASN A 72 -15.91 -18.76 -1.61
C ASN A 72 -16.78 -17.50 -1.62
N SER A 73 -17.27 -17.07 -2.78
CA SER A 73 -18.19 -15.92 -2.89
C SER A 73 -19.45 -16.12 -2.05
N TRP A 74 -20.01 -17.33 -2.02
CA TRP A 74 -21.16 -17.64 -1.18
C TRP A 74 -20.84 -17.56 0.32
N GLU A 75 -19.71 -18.11 0.74
CA GLU A 75 -19.25 -18.02 2.13
C GLU A 75 -18.94 -16.57 2.53
N PHE A 76 -18.37 -15.75 1.65
CA PHE A 76 -18.22 -14.31 1.89
C PHE A 76 -19.57 -13.63 2.09
N THR A 77 -20.54 -13.89 1.20
CA THR A 77 -21.87 -13.30 1.29
C THR A 77 -22.58 -13.68 2.60
N LYS A 78 -22.42 -14.94 3.04
CA LYS A 78 -22.93 -15.39 4.34
C LYS A 78 -22.26 -14.66 5.50
N LYS A 79 -20.94 -14.49 5.47
CA LYS A 79 -20.19 -13.77 6.52
C LYS A 79 -20.59 -12.30 6.60
N ASP A 80 -20.92 -11.68 5.47
CA ASP A 80 -21.35 -10.27 5.42
C ASP A 80 -22.82 -10.07 5.82
N MET A 81 -23.60 -11.14 5.86
CA MET A 81 -25.05 -11.10 6.10
C MET A 81 -25.45 -10.49 7.47
N PRO A 82 -24.78 -10.81 8.59
CA PRO A 82 -25.11 -10.20 9.88
C PRO A 82 -24.83 -8.69 9.92
N LEU A 83 -23.74 -8.26 9.27
CA LEU A 83 -23.38 -6.86 9.15
C LEU A 83 -24.42 -6.12 8.31
N TRP A 84 -24.77 -6.66 7.14
CA TRP A 84 -25.84 -6.14 6.29
C TRP A 84 -27.15 -5.99 7.07
N ALA A 85 -27.52 -7.00 7.85
CA ALA A 85 -28.76 -6.99 8.61
C ALA A 85 -28.74 -5.94 9.73
N THR A 86 -27.62 -5.84 10.45
CA THR A 86 -27.42 -4.83 11.51
C THR A 86 -27.50 -3.41 10.95
N GLN A 87 -26.82 -3.16 9.83
CA GLN A 87 -26.85 -1.87 9.13
C GLN A 87 -28.25 -1.55 8.61
N GLY A 88 -28.94 -2.52 7.99
CA GLY A 88 -30.29 -2.35 7.48
C GLY A 88 -31.30 -2.01 8.59
N ILE A 89 -31.22 -2.73 9.71
CA ILE A 89 -32.07 -2.44 10.89
C ILE A 89 -31.79 -1.02 11.41
N ARG A 90 -30.52 -0.64 11.56
CA ARG A 90 -30.15 0.73 12.00
C ARG A 90 -30.67 1.78 11.03
N HIS A 91 -30.53 1.57 9.72
CA HIS A 91 -31.03 2.48 8.69
C HIS A 91 -32.54 2.73 8.85
N TYR A 92 -33.35 1.67 8.92
CA TYR A 92 -34.80 1.81 9.03
C TYR A 92 -35.24 2.47 10.34
N ARG A 93 -34.54 2.22 11.45
CA ARG A 93 -34.80 2.92 12.71
C ARG A 93 -34.50 4.41 12.62
N ARG A 94 -33.36 4.78 12.05
CA ARG A 94 -32.99 6.19 11.86
C ARG A 94 -33.96 6.89 10.93
N ARG A 95 -34.37 6.24 9.84
CA ARG A 95 -35.38 6.77 8.93
C ARG A 95 -36.71 7.04 9.64
N ALA A 96 -37.21 6.06 10.39
CA ALA A 96 -38.43 6.24 11.18
C ALA A 96 -38.31 7.40 12.19
N ALA A 97 -37.16 7.58 12.84
CA ALA A 97 -36.92 8.70 13.76
C ALA A 97 -36.88 10.07 13.03
N CYS A 98 -36.35 10.11 11.81
CA CYS A 98 -36.34 11.32 10.97
C CYS A 98 -37.74 11.70 10.47
N ASP A 99 -38.56 10.71 10.06
CA ASP A 99 -39.90 10.94 9.50
C ASP A 99 -40.85 11.65 10.49
N TYR A 100 -40.59 11.58 11.80
CA TYR A 100 -41.38 12.29 12.83
C TYR A 100 -40.95 13.74 13.10
N THR A 101 -39.84 14.21 12.50
CA THR A 101 -39.27 15.53 12.80
C THR A 101 -39.49 16.50 11.64
N ASP A 102 -40.72 16.99 11.48
CA ASP A 102 -41.09 18.03 10.51
C ASP A 102 -40.58 19.45 10.89
N MET A 103 -39.84 19.59 11.99
CA MET A 103 -39.41 20.90 12.50
C MET A 103 -37.91 21.00 12.73
N VAL A 104 -37.22 21.73 11.83
CA VAL A 104 -35.87 22.36 12.00
C VAL A 104 -34.72 21.33 12.15
N PRO A 105 -33.46 21.59 11.69
CA PRO A 105 -32.41 20.58 11.62
C PRO A 105 -31.82 20.25 13.00
N ARG A 106 -32.58 19.52 13.82
CA ARG A 106 -32.09 18.90 15.05
C ARG A 106 -32.12 17.40 14.84
N ILE A 107 -30.95 16.76 14.97
CA ILE A 107 -30.83 15.30 14.92
C ILE A 107 -31.71 14.73 16.04
N PRO A 108 -32.72 13.89 15.72
CA PRO A 108 -33.57 13.27 16.72
C PRO A 108 -32.73 12.49 17.74
N ILE A 109 -33.01 12.66 19.03
CA ILE A 109 -32.25 12.00 20.11
C ILE A 109 -32.27 10.47 19.95
N GLY A 110 -33.35 9.92 19.39
CA GLY A 110 -33.48 8.49 19.09
C GLY A 110 -32.54 7.93 18.03
N ILE A 111 -31.79 8.78 17.30
CA ILE A 111 -30.77 8.36 16.33
C ILE A 111 -29.43 8.07 17.00
N PHE A 112 -29.14 8.66 18.16
CA PHE A 112 -27.86 8.47 18.83
C PHE A 112 -27.72 7.04 19.37
N GLU A 113 -26.55 6.47 19.15
CA GLU A 113 -26.13 5.21 19.74
C GLU A 113 -25.29 5.53 21.00
N PRO A 114 -25.41 4.75 22.08
CA PRO A 114 -24.59 4.96 23.27
C PRO A 114 -23.11 4.72 22.93
N GLU A 115 -22.27 5.75 23.14
CA GLU A 115 -20.83 5.69 22.85
C GLU A 115 -20.09 4.77 23.85
N ALA A 116 -20.57 4.70 25.09
CA ALA A 116 -20.05 3.82 26.13
C ALA A 116 -20.97 2.60 26.30
N LEU A 117 -20.40 1.42 26.08
CA LEU A 117 -21.01 0.13 26.41
C LEU A 117 -20.26 -0.45 27.61
N THR A 118 -20.97 -1.13 28.50
CA THR A 118 -20.35 -1.84 29.63
C THR A 118 -19.53 -3.04 29.14
N LEU A 119 -18.60 -3.54 29.97
CA LEU A 119 -17.81 -4.74 29.64
C LEU A 119 -18.69 -5.97 29.42
N ASP A 120 -19.77 -6.11 30.18
CA ASP A 120 -20.74 -7.21 30.02
C ASP A 120 -21.53 -7.07 28.71
N GLU A 121 -21.83 -5.86 28.25
CA GLU A 121 -22.48 -5.65 26.94
C GLU A 121 -21.52 -5.86 25.76
N ARG A 122 -20.21 -5.64 25.94
CA ARG A 122 -19.19 -5.88 24.89
C ARG A 122 -18.69 -7.33 24.86
N TYR A 123 -18.53 -7.96 26.02
CA TYR A 123 -17.83 -9.23 26.19
C TYR A 123 -18.64 -10.29 26.97
N GLY A 124 -19.86 -9.98 27.40
CA GLY A 124 -20.72 -10.90 28.14
C GLY A 124 -21.14 -12.09 27.30
N LEU A 125 -21.28 -13.24 27.96
CA LEU A 125 -21.60 -14.52 27.33
C LEU A 125 -23.08 -14.62 26.91
N ASP A 126 -23.95 -13.73 27.40
CA ASP A 126 -25.38 -13.67 27.08
C ASP A 126 -25.68 -12.71 25.90
N ARG A 127 -24.97 -12.91 24.79
CA ARG A 127 -25.11 -12.09 23.56
C ARG A 127 -26.47 -12.23 22.89
N VAL A 128 -27.18 -13.32 23.17
CA VAL A 128 -28.50 -13.63 22.58
C VAL A 128 -29.55 -12.62 23.07
N SER A 129 -29.53 -12.27 24.36
CA SER A 129 -30.43 -11.25 24.93
C SER A 129 -29.93 -9.82 24.69
N ALA A 130 -28.60 -9.63 24.69
CA ALA A 130 -28.00 -8.32 24.55
C ALA A 130 -28.17 -7.72 23.14
N GLU A 131 -28.15 -8.50 22.06
CA GLU A 131 -28.20 -7.96 20.68
C GLU A 131 -29.61 -7.83 20.11
N GLU A 132 -30.54 -8.71 20.51
CA GLU A 132 -31.97 -8.37 20.42
C GLU A 132 -32.26 -7.08 21.20
N GLY A 133 -31.52 -6.83 22.28
CA GLY A 133 -31.50 -5.59 23.05
C GLY A 133 -30.71 -4.43 22.41
N ILE A 134 -29.56 -4.57 21.77
CA ILE A 134 -28.78 -3.43 21.24
C ILE A 134 -29.34 -2.99 19.89
N GLY A 135 -29.92 -3.94 19.15
CA GLY A 135 -30.92 -3.63 18.17
C GLY A 135 -32.13 -2.97 18.84
N CYS A 136 -32.92 -3.69 19.63
CA CYS A 136 -34.28 -3.27 19.98
C CYS A 136 -34.44 -2.44 21.27
N ARG A 137 -33.37 -1.99 21.94
CA ARG A 137 -33.42 -1.26 23.23
C ARG A 137 -34.10 0.08 23.05
N ASN A 138 -33.84 0.71 21.92
CA ASN A 138 -34.65 1.82 21.49
C ASN A 138 -35.88 1.21 20.82
N ARG A 139 -36.84 0.82 21.66
CA ARG A 139 -38.28 0.82 21.32
C ARG A 139 -38.66 2.25 20.96
N ILE A 140 -38.12 2.77 19.86
CA ILE A 140 -38.86 3.72 19.06
C ILE A 140 -40.03 2.86 18.60
N GLN A 141 -41.22 3.17 19.09
CA GLN A 141 -42.48 2.72 18.52
C GLN A 141 -42.46 3.13 17.04
N ALA A 142 -41.83 2.34 16.19
CA ALA A 142 -41.93 2.47 14.75
C ALA A 142 -43.34 1.98 14.40
N GLU A 143 -44.30 2.89 14.60
CA GLU A 143 -45.72 2.69 14.29
C GLU A 143 -45.98 2.74 12.79
N THR A 144 -44.99 3.04 11.94
CA THR A 144 -45.12 2.93 10.49
C THR A 144 -45.03 1.46 10.04
N ASP A 145 -46.14 0.94 9.54
CA ASP A 145 -46.28 -0.45 9.04
C ASP A 145 -45.22 -0.84 7.99
N LEU A 146 -44.72 0.13 7.23
CA LEU A 146 -43.65 -0.06 6.24
C LEU A 146 -42.33 -0.46 6.90
N ALA A 147 -41.91 0.23 7.98
CA ALA A 147 -40.67 -0.09 8.68
C ALA A 147 -40.74 -1.48 9.32
N ARG A 148 -41.92 -1.87 9.82
CA ARG A 148 -42.15 -3.20 10.40
C ARG A 148 -42.05 -4.31 9.36
N THR A 149 -42.63 -4.07 8.17
CA THR A 149 -42.54 -4.99 7.03
C THR A 149 -41.09 -5.17 6.58
N GLU A 150 -40.32 -4.08 6.43
CA GLU A 150 -38.91 -4.15 6.04
C GLU A 150 -38.02 -4.82 7.09
N LEU A 151 -38.24 -4.53 8.38
CA LEU A 151 -37.52 -5.23 9.46
C LEU A 151 -37.85 -6.73 9.48
N SER A 152 -39.09 -7.10 9.15
CA SER A 152 -39.47 -8.51 9.02
C SER A 152 -38.80 -9.19 7.82
N SER A 153 -38.64 -8.48 6.70
CA SER A 153 -37.98 -9.00 5.50
C SER A 153 -36.49 -9.26 5.74
N ILE A 154 -35.81 -8.37 6.47
CA ILE A 154 -34.43 -8.57 6.92
C ILE A 154 -34.32 -9.84 7.78
N ARG A 155 -35.22 -10.04 8.75
CA ARG A 155 -35.23 -11.22 9.61
C ARG A 155 -35.49 -12.52 8.84
N VAL A 156 -36.37 -12.49 7.84
CA VAL A 156 -36.64 -13.65 6.97
C VAL A 156 -35.38 -14.01 6.19
N LYS A 157 -34.75 -13.04 5.52
CA LYS A 157 -33.50 -13.28 4.79
C LYS A 157 -32.38 -13.80 5.70
N CYS A 158 -32.23 -13.29 6.92
CA CYS A 158 -31.23 -13.82 7.85
C CYS A 158 -31.44 -15.32 8.14
N ARG A 159 -32.69 -15.76 8.30
CA ARG A 159 -33.03 -17.17 8.49
C ARG A 159 -32.77 -18.02 7.25
N GLU A 160 -33.02 -17.49 6.05
CA GLU A 160 -32.70 -18.18 4.79
C GLU A 160 -31.19 -18.43 4.64
N PHE A 161 -30.36 -17.51 5.15
CA PHE A 161 -28.91 -17.65 5.18
C PHE A 161 -28.39 -18.48 6.36
N GLY A 162 -29.27 -19.03 7.21
CA GLY A 162 -28.91 -19.91 8.32
C GLY A 162 -28.49 -19.20 9.61
N LEU A 163 -28.64 -17.88 9.70
CA LEU A 163 -28.31 -17.12 10.90
C LEU A 163 -29.40 -17.33 11.95
N LYS A 164 -29.03 -17.94 13.09
CA LYS A 164 -29.94 -18.16 14.23
C LYS A 164 -30.03 -16.95 15.17
N SER A 165 -28.97 -16.14 15.21
CA SER A 165 -28.87 -14.91 16.00
C SER A 165 -28.01 -13.89 15.24
N PHE A 166 -28.22 -12.59 15.48
CA PHE A 166 -27.38 -11.52 14.93
C PHE A 166 -25.93 -11.57 15.47
N GLY A 167 -25.72 -12.25 16.60
CA GLY A 167 -24.42 -12.42 17.24
C GLY A 167 -23.66 -13.68 16.83
N ASP A 168 -24.20 -14.46 15.88
CA ASP A 168 -23.51 -15.61 15.27
C ASP A 168 -22.56 -15.17 14.14
N ALA A 169 -22.47 -13.85 13.91
CA ALA A 169 -21.37 -13.27 13.15
C ALA A 169 -20.10 -13.47 13.97
N ASP A 170 -19.17 -14.30 13.49
CA ASP A 170 -17.76 -14.05 13.76
C ASP A 170 -17.56 -12.56 13.47
N LEU A 171 -17.38 -11.78 14.55
CA LEU A 171 -17.17 -10.35 14.45
C LEU A 171 -16.08 -10.19 13.38
N HIS A 172 -16.38 -9.42 12.34
CA HIS A 172 -15.33 -8.65 11.68
C HIS A 172 -14.83 -7.68 12.76
N GLU A 173 -14.06 -8.20 13.72
CA GLU A 173 -13.10 -7.42 14.45
C GLU A 173 -12.12 -6.98 13.37
N GLU A 174 -12.44 -5.87 12.71
CA GLU A 174 -11.44 -4.99 12.14
C GLU A 174 -10.55 -4.59 13.30
N THR A 175 -9.66 -5.51 13.66
CA THR A 175 -8.58 -5.24 14.58
C THR A 175 -7.74 -4.21 13.85
N GLU A 176 -7.47 -3.08 14.49
CA GLU A 176 -6.36 -2.23 14.08
C GLU A 176 -5.11 -3.12 14.08
N ARG A 177 -4.81 -3.71 12.93
CA ARG A 177 -3.52 -4.32 12.68
C ARG A 177 -2.58 -3.15 12.66
N GLU A 178 -1.84 -2.97 13.75
CA GLU A 178 -0.57 -2.26 13.69
C GLU A 178 0.25 -2.94 12.60
N LEU A 179 0.18 -2.41 11.38
CA LEU A 179 1.08 -2.76 10.32
C LEU A 179 2.48 -2.49 10.87
N HIS A 180 3.35 -3.50 10.84
CA HIS A 180 4.75 -3.32 11.18
C HIS A 180 5.26 -2.08 10.43
N PRO A 181 5.84 -1.08 11.12
CA PRO A 181 6.34 0.10 10.46
C PRO A 181 7.34 -0.34 9.41
N GLU A 182 7.00 -0.08 8.14
CA GLU A 182 7.91 -0.23 7.03
C GLU A 182 9.06 0.73 7.31
N ASN A 183 10.22 0.18 7.69
CA ASN A 183 11.34 0.95 8.18
C ASN A 183 12.04 1.59 6.98
N GLU A 184 11.47 2.67 6.46
CA GLU A 184 12.08 3.52 5.44
C GLU A 184 13.32 4.17 6.06
N ARG A 185 14.51 3.66 5.71
CA ARG A 185 15.78 4.29 6.08
C ARG A 185 15.99 5.53 5.21
N GLU A 186 15.49 6.67 5.67
CA GLU A 186 15.91 7.96 5.10
C GLU A 186 17.36 8.24 5.52
N GLN A 187 18.29 8.16 4.56
CA GLN A 187 19.68 8.52 4.78
C GLN A 187 19.82 10.04 4.76
N GLN A 188 19.88 10.66 5.93
CA GLN A 188 20.19 12.09 6.05
C GLN A 188 21.70 12.28 5.85
N VAL A 189 22.10 12.69 4.64
CA VAL A 189 23.50 13.00 4.32
C VAL A 189 23.77 14.44 4.77
N GLU A 190 24.49 14.60 5.88
CA GLU A 190 25.00 15.91 6.30
C GLU A 190 26.18 16.30 5.40
N ALA A 191 25.96 17.29 4.54
CA ALA A 191 27.02 17.79 3.66
C ALA A 191 28.03 18.62 4.47
N PRO A 192 29.34 18.49 4.20
CA PRO A 192 30.34 19.34 4.84
C PRO A 192 30.09 20.83 4.51
N THR A 193 30.54 21.71 5.40
CA THR A 193 30.39 23.16 5.25
C THR A 193 30.98 23.64 3.91
N PRO A 194 30.27 24.49 3.16
CA PRO A 194 30.77 24.95 1.85
C PRO A 194 32.10 25.71 1.99
N ASN A 195 33.10 25.30 1.21
CA ASN A 195 34.40 25.98 1.15
C ASN A 195 34.26 27.37 0.51
N LYS A 196 35.07 28.33 0.99
CA LYS A 196 35.11 29.67 0.40
C LYS A 196 35.75 29.60 -1.00
N PRO A 197 35.15 30.24 -2.02
CA PRO A 197 35.70 30.26 -3.37
C PRO A 197 37.03 31.03 -3.40
N TYR A 198 37.99 30.55 -4.21
CA TYR A 198 39.22 31.29 -4.46
C TYR A 198 38.95 32.43 -5.45
N LYS A 199 39.71 33.54 -5.34
CA LYS A 199 39.54 34.68 -6.24
C LYS A 199 40.26 34.37 -7.56
N HIS A 200 39.48 34.25 -8.64
CA HIS A 200 40.01 33.92 -9.95
C HIS A 200 41.00 34.95 -10.50
N VAL A 201 42.14 34.48 -11.02
CA VAL A 201 43.17 35.30 -11.66
C VAL A 201 43.68 34.57 -12.90
N LEU A 202 43.43 35.16 -14.07
CA LEU A 202 43.95 34.65 -15.34
C LEU A 202 45.41 35.09 -15.55
N HIS A 203 46.27 34.11 -15.84
CA HIS A 203 47.66 34.36 -16.23
C HIS A 203 47.74 35.08 -17.59
N GLU A 204 48.73 35.94 -17.78
CA GLU A 204 48.88 36.74 -19.01
C GLU A 204 49.05 35.84 -20.25
N ASP A 205 49.75 34.72 -20.14
CA ASP A 205 49.92 33.78 -21.26
C ASP A 205 48.61 33.14 -21.70
N ILE A 206 47.67 32.90 -20.78
CA ILE A 206 46.34 32.37 -21.11
C ILE A 206 45.53 33.45 -21.81
N ARG A 207 45.65 34.71 -21.35
CA ARG A 207 45.01 35.85 -22.01
C ARG A 207 45.53 36.02 -23.44
N GLN A 208 46.84 35.92 -23.65
CA GLN A 208 47.46 35.96 -24.97
C GLN A 208 47.05 34.77 -25.84
N LEU A 209 46.94 33.57 -25.28
CA LEU A 209 46.41 32.40 -26.00
C LEU A 209 44.99 32.66 -26.53
N VAL A 210 44.10 33.20 -25.69
CA VAL A 210 42.72 33.50 -26.09
C VAL A 210 42.67 34.57 -27.18
N LEU A 211 43.53 35.61 -27.09
CA LEU A 211 43.52 36.72 -28.04
C LEU A 211 44.24 36.41 -29.36
N THR A 212 45.30 35.60 -29.34
CA THR A 212 46.21 35.40 -30.48
C THR A 212 46.21 33.97 -31.02
N GLY A 213 45.62 33.01 -30.30
CA GLY A 213 45.64 31.59 -30.64
C GLY A 213 47.00 30.91 -30.46
N LYS A 214 48.00 31.61 -29.89
CA LYS A 214 49.35 31.08 -29.65
C LYS A 214 49.70 31.11 -28.17
N LEU A 215 50.20 30.00 -27.65
CA LEU A 215 50.73 29.91 -26.29
C LEU A 215 52.22 30.27 -26.32
N ALA A 216 52.59 31.41 -25.74
CA ALA A 216 53.97 31.91 -25.75
C ALA A 216 54.86 31.19 -24.73
N SER A 217 54.36 30.99 -23.50
CA SER A 217 55.01 30.23 -22.44
C SER A 217 54.03 29.29 -21.74
N ARG A 218 54.55 28.27 -21.06
CA ARG A 218 53.77 27.32 -20.25
C ARG A 218 53.71 27.72 -18.77
N ASP A 219 54.15 28.91 -18.40
CA ASP A 219 54.22 29.37 -17.01
C ASP A 219 52.83 29.57 -16.37
N GLY A 220 51.77 29.68 -17.18
CA GLY A 220 50.39 29.79 -16.71
C GLY A 220 49.63 28.45 -16.62
N VAL A 221 50.26 27.32 -16.92
CA VAL A 221 49.60 26.02 -17.01
C VAL A 221 50.35 24.91 -16.27
N GLU A 222 49.61 23.98 -15.67
CA GLU A 222 50.12 22.80 -14.99
C GLU A 222 49.53 21.51 -15.57
N LYS A 223 50.05 20.37 -15.16
CA LYS A 223 49.51 19.04 -15.51
C LYS A 223 48.18 18.83 -14.80
N ALA A 224 47.14 18.46 -15.54
CA ALA A 224 45.77 18.38 -15.03
C ALA A 224 45.60 17.44 -13.81
N PHE A 225 46.33 16.33 -13.78
CA PHE A 225 46.16 15.29 -12.74
C PHE A 225 46.88 15.61 -11.42
N ARG A 226 47.74 16.63 -11.38
CA ARG A 226 48.38 17.09 -10.12
C ARG A 226 47.39 17.72 -9.14
N VAL A 227 46.19 18.10 -9.59
CA VAL A 227 45.13 18.60 -8.70
C VAL A 227 44.75 17.56 -7.63
N PHE A 228 44.90 16.26 -7.92
CA PHE A 228 44.59 15.22 -6.94
C PHE A 228 45.54 15.18 -5.75
N ASP A 229 46.77 15.71 -5.88
CA ASP A 229 47.77 15.79 -4.80
C ASP A 229 47.27 16.63 -3.61
N LEU A 230 46.37 17.58 -3.89
CA LEU A 230 45.74 18.47 -2.91
C LEU A 230 44.48 17.85 -2.27
N THR A 231 44.11 16.63 -2.63
CA THR A 231 42.89 15.95 -2.15
C THR A 231 43.22 14.62 -1.48
N ARG A 232 42.26 14.04 -0.76
CA ARG A 232 42.37 12.66 -0.22
C ARG A 232 42.53 11.61 -1.32
N ALA A 233 42.20 11.93 -2.58
CA ALA A 233 42.34 11.00 -3.70
C ALA A 233 43.80 10.60 -3.97
N ARG A 234 44.79 11.41 -3.55
CA ARG A 234 46.22 11.07 -3.66
C ARG A 234 46.60 9.75 -2.97
N GLU A 235 45.84 9.34 -1.95
CA GLU A 235 46.11 8.09 -1.21
C GLU A 235 45.73 6.85 -2.01
N GLN A 236 44.86 7.01 -3.03
CA GLN A 236 44.39 5.92 -3.88
C GLN A 236 44.82 6.09 -5.35
N LEU A 237 45.23 7.29 -5.75
CA LEU A 237 45.61 7.63 -7.13
C LEU A 237 47.03 8.21 -7.13
N ASN A 238 47.94 7.55 -7.86
CA ASN A 238 49.26 8.09 -8.12
C ASN A 238 49.20 8.99 -9.37
N ALA A 239 49.43 10.30 -9.20
CA ALA A 239 49.34 11.27 -10.29
C ALA A 239 50.39 11.03 -11.40
N ASP A 240 51.50 10.37 -11.08
CA ASP A 240 52.58 10.07 -12.03
C ASP A 240 52.23 8.95 -13.03
N ASP A 241 51.19 8.15 -12.76
CA ASP A 241 50.75 7.07 -13.66
C ASP A 241 49.94 7.62 -14.85
N TRP A 242 49.59 8.90 -14.84
CA TRP A 242 48.71 9.53 -15.83
C TRP A 242 49.49 10.30 -16.90
N PRO A 243 48.97 10.35 -18.15
CA PRO A 243 49.68 10.98 -19.24
C PRO A 243 49.73 12.52 -19.10
N ASP A 244 50.94 13.07 -19.28
CA ASP A 244 51.26 14.50 -19.21
C ASP A 244 50.72 15.37 -20.36
N ILE A 245 49.83 14.81 -21.18
CA ILE A 245 49.31 15.46 -22.39
C ILE A 245 48.23 16.50 -22.08
N LEU A 246 47.56 16.38 -20.93
CA LEU A 246 46.47 17.26 -20.54
C LEU A 246 46.98 18.34 -19.60
N LEU A 247 46.91 19.59 -20.06
CA LEU A 247 47.29 20.77 -19.31
C LEU A 247 46.06 21.52 -18.81
N MET A 248 46.22 22.19 -17.69
CA MET A 248 45.19 22.91 -16.98
C MET A 248 45.73 24.27 -16.54
N THR A 249 44.89 25.29 -16.45
CA THR A 249 45.30 26.62 -15.98
C THR A 249 45.43 26.62 -14.45
N HIS A 250 46.36 27.40 -13.88
CA HIS A 250 46.46 27.52 -12.41
C HIS A 250 45.13 27.97 -11.77
N ASP A 251 44.40 28.84 -12.46
CA ASP A 251 43.09 29.32 -12.03
C ASP A 251 42.05 28.21 -11.89
N PHE A 252 42.09 27.21 -12.77
CA PHE A 252 41.20 26.05 -12.71
C PHE A 252 41.69 25.02 -11.67
N ALA A 253 42.99 24.93 -11.43
CA ALA A 253 43.55 24.07 -10.38
C ALA A 253 43.16 24.56 -8.96
N ALA A 254 43.06 25.88 -8.76
CA ALA A 254 42.78 26.50 -7.46
C ALA A 254 41.39 27.18 -7.42
N THR A 255 40.32 26.39 -7.36
CA THR A 255 38.94 26.92 -7.34
C THR A 255 38.41 27.23 -5.93
N VAL A 256 38.96 26.59 -4.90
CA VAL A 256 38.54 26.75 -3.50
C VAL A 256 39.74 27.08 -2.62
N LEU A 257 39.51 27.87 -1.57
CA LEU A 257 40.50 28.06 -0.52
C LEU A 257 40.62 26.76 0.27
N VAL A 258 41.79 26.12 0.19
CA VAL A 258 42.08 24.93 1.01
C VAL A 258 42.13 25.38 2.47
N PRO A 259 41.29 24.83 3.36
CA PRO A 259 41.40 25.11 4.79
C PRO A 259 42.78 24.68 5.26
N GLU A 260 43.53 25.56 5.92
CA GLU A 260 44.73 25.17 6.65
C GLU A 260 44.35 24.05 7.62
N ILE A 261 44.98 22.88 7.49
CA ILE A 261 44.74 21.74 8.36
C ILE A 261 45.16 22.15 9.77
N TYR A 262 44.22 22.59 10.59
CA TYR A 262 44.40 22.62 12.03
C TYR A 262 44.52 21.17 12.49
N ASN A 263 45.75 20.75 12.76
CA ASN A 263 46.06 19.57 13.57
C ASN A 263 45.56 19.82 15.00
N GLU A 264 44.25 19.79 15.22
CA GLU A 264 43.72 19.60 16.56
C GLU A 264 43.27 18.15 16.67
N GLY A 265 44.06 17.41 17.46
CA GLY A 265 43.85 16.02 17.76
C GLY A 265 42.45 15.78 18.30
N ASN A 266 41.78 14.81 17.70
CA ASN A 266 40.52 14.26 18.15
C ASN A 266 40.69 13.74 19.58
N LYS A 267 40.22 14.49 20.57
CA LYS A 267 39.76 13.96 21.85
C LYS A 267 38.24 14.05 21.83
N ASP A 268 37.61 12.95 21.48
CA ASP A 268 36.57 12.26 22.27
C ASP A 268 36.07 11.03 21.50
#